data_AF-A0A0E4CQR3-F1
#
_entry.id   AF-A0A0E4CQR3-F1
#
_cell.length_a   1.000
_cell.length_b   1.000
_cell.length_c   1.000
_cell.angle_alpha   90.00
_cell.angle_beta   90.00
_cell.angle_gamma   90.00
#
_symmetry.space_group_name_H-M   'P 1'
#
loop_
_entity.id
_entity.type
_entity.pdbx_description
1 polymer ?
#
loop_
_entity_poly.entity_id
_entity_poly.type
_entity_poly.pdbx_seq_one_letter_code
_entity_poly.pdbx_strand_id
1 'polypeptide(L)'
;MYPVPRWPIVLLAAGAVTAGCTRAVDGTPLAATPVTHIPAGNAAGPAPRALPAIVLDGLLLSQDQVDALMGGANMTLVGTATSTSDSSTIIDDRSCLGVGSVGDVTTYANSGYVAMRGNQFSTPNAVQADATQLVTSFTTAADAQALLQRAQQDWQRCAQRRYGFHSSNGNHSYFLTHDIRVRGSRLELAMHQEEDPRWGCSHAMAAQDSVVVEARVCLLDKDTDAAADNLLDQIIARIPP
;
A
#
# COMPACT_ATOMS: atom_id res chain seq x y z
N MET A 1 -25.48 35.68 38.30
CA MET A 1 -26.94 35.76 38.05
C MET A 1 -27.20 36.94 37.12
N TYR A 2 -27.55 36.65 35.87
CA TYR A 2 -28.12 37.59 34.89
C TYR A 2 -29.28 36.85 34.20
N PRO A 3 -30.46 37.46 34.00
CA PRO A 3 -31.61 36.75 33.46
C PRO A 3 -31.56 36.66 31.94
N VAL A 4 -31.92 35.49 31.41
CA VAL A 4 -32.05 35.22 29.96
C VAL A 4 -33.52 35.43 29.57
N PRO A 5 -33.85 36.30 28.60
CA PRO A 5 -35.23 36.47 28.15
C PRO A 5 -35.63 35.35 27.18
N ARG A 6 -36.78 34.73 27.43
CA ARG A 6 -37.42 33.74 26.56
C ARG A 6 -38.43 34.44 25.65
N TRP A 7 -38.25 34.34 24.33
CA TRP A 7 -39.23 34.75 23.34
C TRP A 7 -39.86 33.51 22.67
N PRO A 8 -41.19 33.47 22.46
CA PRO A 8 -41.84 32.38 21.75
C PRO A 8 -41.67 32.55 20.25
N ILE A 9 -41.09 31.56 19.57
CA ILE A 9 -41.05 31.50 18.11
C ILE A 9 -42.30 30.75 17.64
N VAL A 10 -43.21 31.47 17.01
CA VAL A 10 -44.38 30.94 16.31
C VAL A 10 -43.93 30.38 14.96
N LEU A 11 -44.18 29.09 14.73
CA LEU A 11 -43.94 28.40 13.46
C LEU A 11 -45.07 28.74 12.46
N LEU A 12 -44.73 29.44 11.39
CA LEU A 12 -45.59 29.64 10.21
C LEU A 12 -45.14 28.67 9.10
N ALA A 13 -45.93 27.62 8.87
CA ALA A 13 -45.75 26.72 7.74
C ALA A 13 -46.49 27.26 6.51
N ALA A 14 -45.76 27.74 5.52
CA ALA A 14 -46.31 28.10 4.21
C ALA A 14 -46.09 26.93 3.24
N GLY A 15 -47.16 26.19 2.92
CA GLY A 15 -47.15 25.16 1.90
C GLY A 15 -47.40 25.76 0.51
N ALA A 16 -46.38 25.75 -0.35
CA ALA A 16 -46.54 26.07 -1.77
C ALA A 16 -46.98 24.82 -2.54
N VAL A 17 -48.17 24.85 -3.15
CA VAL A 17 -48.67 23.78 -4.02
C VAL A 17 -48.23 24.10 -5.44
N THR A 18 -47.30 23.32 -5.99
CA THR A 18 -46.91 23.41 -7.41
C THR A 18 -47.79 22.47 -8.24
N ALA A 19 -48.65 23.03 -9.09
CA ALA A 19 -49.41 22.27 -10.07
C ALA A 19 -48.47 21.86 -11.23
N GLY A 20 -48.09 20.59 -11.29
CA GLY A 20 -47.31 20.04 -12.40
C GLY A 20 -48.20 19.71 -13.59
N CYS A 21 -47.96 20.35 -14.74
CA CYS A 21 -48.60 20.01 -16.01
C CYS A 21 -47.93 18.75 -16.59
N THR A 22 -48.60 17.60 -16.55
CA THR A 22 -48.17 16.41 -17.31
C THR A 22 -48.76 16.47 -18.72
N ARG A 23 -47.89 16.48 -19.74
CA ARG A 23 -48.28 16.26 -21.13
C ARG A 23 -48.23 14.76 -21.39
N ALA A 24 -49.38 14.12 -21.56
CA ALA A 24 -49.45 12.79 -22.14
C ALA A 24 -49.29 12.92 -23.66
N VAL A 25 -48.44 12.08 -24.27
CA VAL A 25 -48.34 11.94 -25.72
C VAL A 25 -48.92 10.57 -26.05
N ASP A 26 -49.93 10.53 -26.91
CA ASP A 26 -50.48 9.26 -27.40
C ASP A 26 -49.46 8.62 -28.34
N GLY A 27 -48.79 7.57 -27.87
CA GLY A 27 -47.95 6.70 -28.68
C GLY A 27 -48.59 5.33 -28.80
N THR A 28 -48.88 4.88 -30.02
CA THR A 28 -49.27 3.49 -30.30
C THR A 28 -48.02 2.61 -30.26
N PRO A 29 -47.89 1.67 -29.30
CA PRO A 29 -46.76 0.76 -29.28
C PRO A 29 -46.85 -0.22 -30.45
N LEU A 30 -45.89 -0.18 -31.37
CA LEU A 30 -45.68 -1.25 -32.34
C LEU A 30 -44.91 -2.38 -31.64
N ALA A 31 -45.43 -3.61 -31.75
CA ALA A 31 -44.75 -4.79 -31.25
C ALA A 31 -43.40 -4.95 -31.96
N ALA A 32 -42.31 -5.03 -31.20
CA ALA A 32 -40.99 -5.31 -31.73
C ALA A 32 -40.96 -6.71 -32.36
N THR A 33 -40.30 -6.84 -33.50
CA THR A 33 -40.00 -8.11 -34.15
C THR A 33 -39.25 -9.04 -33.18
N PRO A 34 -39.51 -10.36 -33.18
CA PRO A 34 -38.79 -11.28 -32.32
C PRO A 34 -37.31 -11.29 -32.72
N VAL A 35 -36.47 -10.68 -31.91
CA VAL A 35 -35.01 -10.89 -31.99
C VAL A 35 -34.77 -12.25 -31.38
N THR A 36 -34.27 -13.18 -32.19
CA THR A 36 -33.74 -14.46 -31.71
C THR A 36 -32.65 -14.12 -30.70
N HIS A 37 -32.94 -14.31 -29.41
CA HIS A 37 -31.97 -14.12 -28.34
C HIS A 37 -30.97 -15.28 -28.46
N ILE A 38 -29.88 -15.05 -29.19
CA ILE A 38 -28.68 -15.88 -29.08
C ILE A 38 -28.24 -15.71 -27.63
N PRO A 39 -28.19 -16.77 -26.80
CA PRO A 39 -27.63 -16.64 -25.46
C PRO A 39 -26.21 -16.11 -25.67
N ALA A 40 -25.93 -14.92 -25.16
CA ALA A 40 -24.57 -14.47 -25.01
C ALA A 40 -23.91 -15.56 -24.16
N GLY A 41 -23.03 -16.36 -24.76
CA GLY A 41 -22.22 -17.28 -24.00
C GLY A 41 -21.54 -16.46 -22.93
N ASN A 42 -21.81 -16.79 -21.67
CA ASN A 42 -20.97 -16.33 -20.57
C ASN A 42 -19.57 -16.86 -20.88
N ALA A 43 -18.77 -16.06 -21.59
CA ALA A 43 -17.33 -16.12 -21.45
C ALA A 43 -17.08 -15.64 -20.01
N ALA A 44 -17.25 -16.55 -19.07
CA ALA A 44 -16.71 -16.40 -17.74
C ALA A 44 -15.20 -16.27 -17.96
N GLY A 45 -14.72 -15.02 -17.96
CA GLY A 45 -13.30 -14.77 -17.79
C GLY A 45 -12.81 -15.53 -16.56
N PRO A 46 -11.53 -15.91 -16.49
CA PRO A 46 -10.99 -16.58 -15.32
C PRO A 46 -11.43 -15.84 -14.07
N ALA A 47 -12.09 -16.54 -13.15
CA ALA A 47 -12.55 -15.93 -11.92
C ALA A 47 -11.34 -15.29 -11.21
N PRO A 48 -11.46 -14.06 -10.68
CA PRO A 48 -10.39 -13.44 -9.91
C PRO A 48 -9.92 -14.41 -8.82
N ARG A 49 -8.71 -14.94 -8.97
CA ARG A 49 -8.16 -15.93 -8.06
C ARG A 49 -7.00 -15.29 -7.32
N ALA A 50 -7.25 -14.92 -6.07
CA ALA A 50 -6.19 -14.59 -5.14
C ALA A 50 -5.12 -15.68 -5.16
N LEU A 51 -3.86 -15.27 -5.23
CA LEU A 51 -2.75 -16.20 -5.07
C LEU A 51 -2.75 -16.74 -3.64
N PRO A 52 -2.72 -18.08 -3.46
CA PRO A 52 -2.61 -18.66 -2.13
C PRO A 52 -1.21 -18.39 -1.56
N ALA A 53 -1.13 -18.43 -0.23
CA ALA A 53 0.11 -18.28 0.54
C ALA A 53 1.34 -19.02 -0.04
N ILE A 54 1.18 -20.29 -0.43
CA ILE A 54 2.28 -21.10 -0.95
C ILE A 54 2.83 -20.58 -2.29
N VAL A 55 2.00 -19.93 -3.11
CA VAL A 55 2.45 -19.28 -4.34
C VAL A 55 3.21 -18.02 -3.99
N LEU A 56 2.74 -17.25 -3.01
CA LEU A 56 3.43 -16.06 -2.50
C LEU A 56 4.83 -16.38 -1.96
N ASP A 57 5.00 -17.49 -1.25
CA ASP A 57 6.31 -17.95 -0.77
C ASP A 57 7.31 -18.13 -1.92
N GLY A 58 6.84 -18.60 -3.10
CA GLY A 58 7.66 -18.76 -4.29
C GLY A 58 8.01 -17.46 -5.03
N LEU A 59 7.34 -16.34 -4.71
CA LEU A 59 7.65 -15.03 -5.29
C LEU A 59 8.83 -14.35 -4.61
N LEU A 60 9.07 -14.65 -3.33
CA LEU A 60 10.11 -14.01 -2.54
C LEU A 60 11.51 -14.47 -2.99
N LEU A 61 12.48 -13.56 -2.95
CA LEU A 61 13.87 -13.86 -3.24
C LEU A 61 14.47 -14.71 -2.12
N SER A 62 15.30 -15.68 -2.50
CA SER A 62 16.10 -16.43 -1.54
C SER A 62 17.18 -15.54 -0.91
N GLN A 63 17.77 -15.99 0.20
CA GLN A 63 18.88 -15.28 0.85
C GLN A 63 20.03 -15.00 -0.13
N ASP A 64 20.50 -16.00 -0.89
CA ASP A 64 21.59 -15.83 -1.87
C ASP A 64 21.29 -14.73 -2.92
N GLN A 65 20.02 -14.60 -3.31
CA GLN A 65 19.60 -13.57 -4.26
C GLN A 65 19.58 -12.17 -3.60
N VAL A 66 19.17 -12.10 -2.34
CA VAL A 66 19.25 -10.87 -1.54
C VAL A 66 20.71 -10.48 -1.30
N ASP A 67 21.60 -11.41 -0.95
CA ASP A 67 23.04 -11.17 -0.78
C ASP A 67 23.64 -10.56 -2.04
N ALA A 68 23.35 -11.15 -3.21
CA ALA A 68 23.79 -10.63 -4.50
C ALA A 68 23.29 -9.20 -4.75
N LEU A 69 22.02 -8.91 -4.46
CA LEU A 69 21.45 -7.57 -4.58
C LEU A 69 22.08 -6.54 -3.64
N MET A 70 22.48 -6.95 -2.43
CA MET A 70 23.13 -6.07 -1.44
C MET A 70 24.64 -5.90 -1.71
N GLY A 71 25.13 -6.33 -2.87
CA GLY A 71 26.53 -6.24 -3.27
C GLY A 71 27.41 -7.28 -2.57
N GLY A 72 26.89 -8.48 -2.37
CA GLY A 72 27.59 -9.61 -1.73
C GLY A 72 27.68 -9.51 -0.21
N ALA A 73 26.84 -8.68 0.42
CA ALA A 73 26.75 -8.65 1.87
C ALA A 73 26.22 -10.00 2.38
N ASN A 74 26.79 -10.53 3.45
CA ASN A 74 26.35 -11.78 4.07
C ASN A 74 25.09 -11.50 4.89
N MET A 75 23.91 -11.57 4.28
CA MET A 75 22.65 -11.28 4.94
C MET A 75 22.17 -12.51 5.73
N THR A 76 21.49 -12.28 6.84
CA THR A 76 20.85 -13.35 7.62
C THR A 76 19.36 -13.06 7.74
N LEU A 77 18.52 -14.09 7.58
CA LEU A 77 17.10 -13.98 7.85
C LEU A 77 16.87 -13.71 9.35
N VAL A 78 16.28 -12.55 9.66
CA VAL A 78 16.00 -12.12 11.04
C VAL A 78 14.50 -12.07 11.35
N GLY A 79 13.63 -12.14 10.34
CA GLY A 79 12.19 -12.10 10.53
C GLY A 79 11.41 -12.61 9.33
N THR A 80 10.17 -13.02 9.58
CA THR A 80 9.19 -13.38 8.56
C THR A 80 7.85 -12.70 8.84
N ALA A 81 7.07 -12.46 7.79
CA ALA A 81 5.76 -11.83 7.88
C ALA A 81 4.69 -12.72 7.24
N THR A 82 3.59 -12.95 7.95
CA THR A 82 2.39 -13.63 7.43
C THR A 82 1.11 -12.81 7.62
N SER A 83 1.25 -11.64 8.26
CA SER A 83 0.22 -10.67 8.60
C SER A 83 0.85 -9.31 8.86
N THR A 84 0.04 -8.27 8.98
CA THR A 84 0.49 -6.92 9.29
C THR A 84 1.17 -6.80 10.64
N SER A 85 2.07 -5.83 10.79
CA SER A 85 2.67 -5.43 12.07
C SER A 85 2.18 -4.05 12.51
N ASP A 86 2.29 -3.73 13.80
CA ASP A 86 2.05 -2.38 14.32
C ASP A 86 3.39 -1.75 14.71
N SER A 87 3.84 -0.78 13.92
CA SER A 87 5.09 -0.06 14.16
C SER A 87 4.96 1.14 15.10
N SER A 88 3.79 1.38 15.69
CA SER A 88 3.53 2.61 16.43
C SER A 88 4.19 2.73 17.81
N THR A 89 4.87 1.67 18.24
CA THR A 89 5.76 1.69 19.40
C THR A 89 7.21 1.98 19.03
N ILE A 90 7.55 1.90 17.74
CA ILE A 90 8.92 2.08 17.23
C ILE A 90 9.06 3.26 16.27
N ILE A 91 7.97 3.89 15.83
CA ILE A 91 7.97 5.10 15.01
C ILE A 91 7.13 6.17 15.71
N ASP A 92 7.74 7.32 15.95
CA ASP A 92 7.15 8.38 16.79
C ASP A 92 6.06 9.19 16.06
N ASP A 93 6.18 9.34 14.74
CA ASP A 93 5.22 10.10 13.93
C ASP A 93 4.20 9.16 13.28
N ARG A 94 2.94 9.26 13.72
CA ARG A 94 1.81 8.48 13.18
C ARG A 94 1.62 8.65 11.67
N SER A 95 1.98 9.80 11.11
CA SER A 95 1.90 10.04 9.66
C SER A 95 2.96 9.28 8.86
N CYS A 96 4.00 8.76 9.52
CA CYS A 96 5.14 8.08 8.91
C CYS A 96 5.18 6.57 9.12
N LEU A 97 4.16 5.97 9.77
CA LEU A 97 4.14 4.53 10.06
C LEU A 97 4.29 3.66 8.81
N GLY A 98 3.48 3.93 7.78
CA GLY A 98 3.55 3.22 6.50
C GLY A 98 4.80 3.51 5.67
N VAL A 99 5.60 4.54 6.01
CA VAL A 99 6.89 4.83 5.37
C VAL A 99 8.04 4.17 6.11
N GLY A 100 8.04 4.21 7.45
CA GLY A 100 9.13 3.67 8.25
C GLY A 100 9.05 2.15 8.47
N SER A 101 7.90 1.52 8.21
CA SER A 101 7.69 0.08 8.38
C SER A 101 7.04 -0.55 7.14
N VAL A 102 7.45 -1.79 6.84
CA VAL A 102 6.89 -2.64 5.78
C VAL A 102 5.74 -3.46 6.36
N GLY A 103 4.64 -3.60 5.62
CA GLY A 103 3.50 -4.40 6.06
C GLY A 103 2.78 -3.82 7.29
N ASP A 104 2.82 -2.50 7.47
CA ASP A 104 2.22 -1.87 8.64
C ASP A 104 0.69 -1.90 8.60
N VAL A 105 0.07 -2.11 9.76
CA VAL A 105 -1.39 -2.15 9.91
C VAL A 105 -2.06 -0.86 9.46
N THR A 106 -1.39 0.30 9.57
CA THR A 106 -1.94 1.57 9.08
C THR A 106 -2.07 1.63 7.57
N THR A 107 -1.21 0.93 6.83
CA THR A 107 -1.28 0.82 5.37
C THR A 107 -2.32 -0.23 4.96
N TYR A 108 -2.33 -1.39 5.61
CA TYR A 108 -3.05 -2.58 5.15
C TYR A 108 -4.43 -2.78 5.80
N ALA A 109 -4.77 -2.07 6.87
CA ALA A 109 -6.07 -2.18 7.52
C ALA A 109 -7.22 -1.92 6.55
N ASN A 110 -8.25 -2.77 6.63
CA ASN A 110 -9.45 -2.68 5.79
C ASN A 110 -9.16 -2.71 4.27
N SER A 111 -7.99 -3.22 3.85
CA SER A 111 -7.63 -3.30 2.43
C SER A 111 -8.25 -4.49 1.70
N GLY A 112 -8.73 -5.49 2.44
CA GLY A 112 -9.27 -6.72 1.86
C GLY A 112 -8.20 -7.71 1.38
N TYR A 113 -6.94 -7.55 1.79
CA TYR A 113 -5.91 -8.55 1.49
C TYR A 113 -6.28 -9.92 2.07
N VAL A 114 -5.90 -10.99 1.36
CA VAL A 114 -6.30 -12.36 1.72
C VAL A 114 -5.13 -13.26 2.08
N ALA A 115 -3.91 -12.91 1.68
CA ALA A 115 -2.69 -13.58 2.09
C ALA A 115 -1.49 -12.62 2.02
N MET A 116 -0.50 -12.83 2.88
CA MET A 116 0.71 -12.02 2.95
C MET A 116 1.91 -12.94 3.24
N ARG A 117 3.05 -12.70 2.61
CA ARG A 117 4.32 -13.36 2.86
C ARG A 117 5.47 -12.38 2.77
N GLY A 118 6.41 -12.42 3.71
CA GLY A 118 7.59 -11.57 3.66
C GLY A 118 8.75 -12.10 4.47
N ASN A 119 9.92 -11.54 4.19
CA ASN A 119 11.18 -11.85 4.84
C ASN A 119 11.90 -10.54 5.18
N GLN A 120 12.55 -10.51 6.33
CA GLN A 120 13.47 -9.47 6.73
C GLN A 120 14.86 -10.07 6.90
N PHE A 121 15.84 -9.44 6.26
CA PHE A 121 17.23 -9.80 6.29
C PHE A 121 18.08 -8.65 6.81
N SER A 122 19.14 -8.97 7.54
CA SER A 122 20.09 -7.99 8.07
C SER A 122 21.51 -8.56 8.10
N THR A 123 22.52 -7.71 7.97
CA THR A 123 23.92 -8.12 8.16
C THR A 123 24.23 -8.39 9.64
N PRO A 124 24.69 -9.61 10.00
CA PRO A 124 24.92 -9.95 11.40
C PRO A 124 26.11 -9.17 11.96
N ASN A 125 25.92 -8.59 13.16
CA ASN A 125 26.95 -7.87 13.91
C ASN A 125 27.58 -6.66 13.17
N ALA A 126 26.90 -6.12 12.16
CA ALA A 126 27.36 -4.96 11.40
C ALA A 126 26.18 -4.10 10.94
N VAL A 127 26.38 -2.78 10.86
CA VAL A 127 25.46 -1.85 10.21
C VAL A 127 25.93 -1.70 8.77
N GLN A 128 25.53 -2.62 7.89
CA GLN A 128 25.97 -2.62 6.50
C GLN A 128 24.80 -2.72 5.52
N ALA A 129 23.85 -3.63 5.75
CA ALA A 129 22.67 -3.75 4.91
C ALA A 129 21.48 -4.35 5.66
N ASP A 130 20.30 -3.80 5.41
CA ASP A 130 19.00 -4.38 5.78
C ASP A 130 18.12 -4.48 4.53
N ALA A 131 17.40 -5.58 4.38
CA ALA A 131 16.47 -5.77 3.27
C ALA A 131 15.20 -6.45 3.76
N THR A 132 14.05 -5.84 3.49
CA THR A 132 12.74 -6.42 3.74
C THR A 132 11.99 -6.52 2.42
N GLN A 133 11.35 -7.66 2.20
CA GLN A 133 10.46 -7.92 1.06
C GLN A 133 9.13 -8.46 1.56
N LEU A 134 8.06 -8.04 0.92
CA LEU A 134 6.70 -8.43 1.25
C LEU A 134 5.88 -8.56 -0.03
N VAL A 135 5.12 -9.64 -0.14
CA VAL A 135 4.12 -9.85 -1.17
C VAL A 135 2.76 -10.05 -0.52
N THR A 136 1.75 -9.36 -1.05
CA THR A 136 0.39 -9.37 -0.51
C THR A 136 -0.61 -9.65 -1.63
N SER A 137 -1.43 -10.67 -1.44
CA SER A 137 -2.44 -11.13 -2.39
C SER A 137 -3.80 -10.51 -2.08
N PHE A 138 -4.49 -10.13 -3.15
CA PHE A 138 -5.86 -9.63 -3.16
C PHE A 138 -6.74 -10.51 -4.02
N THR A 139 -8.06 -10.37 -3.87
CA THR A 139 -9.00 -11.05 -4.77
C THR A 139 -8.98 -10.43 -6.17
N THR A 140 -8.79 -9.11 -6.28
CA THR A 140 -8.81 -8.40 -7.57
C THR A 140 -7.60 -7.47 -7.73
N ALA A 141 -7.24 -7.19 -8.98
CA ALA A 141 -6.22 -6.19 -9.30
C ALA A 141 -6.64 -4.76 -8.89
N ALA A 142 -7.94 -4.48 -8.89
CA ALA A 142 -8.47 -3.20 -8.44
C ALA A 142 -8.20 -2.96 -6.95
N ASP A 143 -8.31 -4.01 -6.11
CA ASP A 143 -8.04 -3.89 -4.67
C ASP A 143 -6.54 -3.65 -4.39
N ALA A 144 -5.67 -4.37 -5.11
CA ALA A 144 -4.22 -4.16 -5.05
C ALA A 144 -3.84 -2.72 -5.44
N GLN A 145 -4.39 -2.23 -6.57
CA GLN A 145 -4.18 -0.86 -7.01
C GLN A 145 -4.75 0.18 -6.03
N ALA A 146 -5.91 -0.10 -5.43
CA ALA A 146 -6.53 0.77 -4.44
C ALA A 146 -5.68 0.88 -3.17
N LEU A 147 -5.05 -0.21 -2.72
CA LEU A 147 -4.07 -0.16 -1.64
C LEU A 147 -2.90 0.75 -2.01
N LEU A 148 -2.31 0.57 -3.19
CA LEU A 148 -1.17 1.37 -3.64
C LEU A 148 -1.50 2.86 -3.69
N GLN A 149 -2.70 3.23 -4.16
CA GLN A 149 -3.14 4.63 -4.19
C GLN A 149 -3.33 5.22 -2.78
N ARG A 150 -3.83 4.45 -1.81
CA ARG A 150 -3.91 4.89 -0.41
C ARG A 150 -2.51 5.08 0.18
N ALA A 151 -1.63 4.10 -0.01
CA ALA A 151 -0.24 4.19 0.43
C ALA A 151 0.44 5.45 -0.14
N GLN A 152 0.23 5.76 -1.42
CA GLN A 152 0.74 7.00 -2.03
C GLN A 152 0.26 8.26 -1.31
N GLN A 153 -1.03 8.36 -1.00
CA GLN A 153 -1.59 9.52 -0.28
C GLN A 153 -1.06 9.62 1.16
N ASP A 154 -0.81 8.48 1.79
CA ASP A 154 -0.29 8.41 3.15
C ASP A 154 1.19 8.80 3.18
N TRP A 155 1.98 8.29 2.25
CA TRP A 155 3.40 8.60 2.11
C TRP A 155 3.64 10.07 1.77
N GLN A 156 2.76 10.71 1.00
CA GLN A 156 2.80 12.16 0.77
C GLN A 156 2.72 12.97 2.07
N ARG A 157 2.03 12.47 3.10
CA ARG A 157 1.97 13.13 4.41
C ARG A 157 3.24 12.97 5.22
N CYS A 158 4.06 11.97 4.92
CA CYS A 158 5.37 11.73 5.53
C CYS A 158 6.54 12.26 4.68
N ALA A 159 6.35 12.59 3.40
CA ALA A 159 7.43 13.10 2.52
C ALA A 159 7.97 14.45 3.02
N GLN A 160 9.29 14.68 2.84
CA GLN A 160 9.99 15.89 3.30
C GLN A 160 9.81 16.17 4.80
N ARG A 161 9.81 15.11 5.62
CA ARG A 161 9.65 15.19 7.06
C ARG A 161 10.71 14.39 7.78
N ARG A 162 10.70 14.57 9.10
CA ARG A 162 11.55 13.88 10.06
C ARG A 162 10.69 13.01 10.95
N TYR A 163 11.08 11.75 11.17
CA TYR A 163 10.43 10.88 12.15
C TYR A 163 11.48 10.19 13.05
N GLY A 164 11.10 9.91 14.29
CA GLY A 164 11.91 9.13 15.24
C GLY A 164 11.68 7.64 15.08
N PHE A 165 12.74 6.84 15.23
CA PHE A 165 12.76 5.39 15.11
C PHE A 165 13.48 4.74 16.30
N HIS A 166 12.77 3.89 17.04
CA HIS A 166 13.32 3.08 18.12
C HIS A 166 13.77 1.72 17.59
N SER A 167 15.07 1.53 17.52
CA SER A 167 15.67 0.26 17.10
C SER A 167 15.66 -0.79 18.22
N SER A 168 15.74 -2.07 17.85
CA SER A 168 15.72 -3.19 18.79
C SER A 168 16.92 -3.24 19.74
N ASN A 169 18.02 -2.56 19.42
CA ASN A 169 19.20 -2.48 20.28
C ASN A 169 19.08 -1.38 21.37
N GLY A 170 17.95 -0.67 21.43
CA GLY A 170 17.68 0.39 22.40
C GLY A 170 18.04 1.79 21.93
N ASN A 171 18.65 1.94 20.75
CA ASN A 171 18.95 3.26 20.19
C ASN A 171 17.68 3.91 19.64
N HIS A 172 17.58 5.22 19.85
CA HIS A 172 16.62 6.09 19.21
C HIS A 172 17.35 6.93 18.15
N SER A 173 16.82 6.93 16.93
CA SER A 173 17.43 7.60 15.78
C SER A 173 16.39 8.36 14.98
N TYR A 174 16.82 9.30 14.15
CA TYR A 174 15.92 10.09 13.31
C TYR A 174 16.17 9.84 11.83
N PHE A 175 15.09 9.73 11.06
CA PHE A 175 15.14 9.62 9.60
C PHE A 175 14.54 10.87 8.97
N LEU A 176 15.24 11.38 7.96
CA LEU A 176 14.76 12.42 7.06
C LEU A 176 14.29 11.77 5.77
N THR A 177 13.01 11.97 5.43
CA THR A 177 12.37 11.45 4.21
C THR A 177 12.49 12.45 3.06
N HIS A 178 12.65 11.93 1.84
CA HIS A 178 12.67 12.72 0.62
C HIS A 178 11.27 12.79 -0.03
N ASP A 179 11.22 13.35 -1.23
CA ASP A 179 10.02 13.36 -2.06
C ASP A 179 9.61 11.94 -2.45
N ILE A 180 8.30 11.74 -2.54
CA ILE A 180 7.74 10.55 -3.15
C ILE A 180 7.97 10.57 -4.66
N ARG A 181 8.46 9.46 -5.20
CA ARG A 181 8.58 9.21 -6.64
C ARG A 181 7.51 8.22 -7.06
N VAL A 182 6.75 8.56 -8.10
CA VAL A 182 5.66 7.72 -8.60
C VAL A 182 5.88 7.44 -10.09
N ARG A 183 5.85 6.16 -10.47
CA ARG A 183 6.05 5.70 -11.86
C ARG A 183 5.05 4.59 -12.19
N GLY A 184 3.95 4.93 -12.86
CA GLY A 184 2.88 3.96 -13.15
C GLY A 184 2.28 3.38 -11.87
N SER A 185 2.20 2.05 -11.76
CA SER A 185 1.76 1.33 -10.55
C SER A 185 2.93 1.05 -9.60
N ARG A 186 3.83 2.03 -9.42
CA ARG A 186 4.93 2.00 -8.46
C ARG A 186 5.05 3.34 -7.74
N LEU A 187 5.36 3.28 -6.46
CA LEU A 187 5.77 4.42 -5.65
C LEU A 187 7.03 4.07 -4.86
N GLU A 188 7.84 5.08 -4.59
CA GLU A 188 9.13 4.95 -3.91
C GLU A 188 9.43 6.21 -3.11
N LEU A 189 10.11 6.05 -1.98
CA LEU A 189 10.60 7.13 -1.15
C LEU A 189 11.95 6.75 -0.54
N ALA A 190 12.94 7.61 -0.72
CA ALA A 190 14.24 7.51 -0.07
C ALA A 190 14.24 8.24 1.28
N MET A 191 15.03 7.76 2.23
CA MET A 191 15.24 8.38 3.52
C MET A 191 16.68 8.14 3.99
N HIS A 192 17.22 9.02 4.82
CA HIS A 192 18.53 8.84 5.42
C HIS A 192 18.47 9.09 6.93
N GLN A 193 19.37 8.44 7.65
CA GLN A 193 19.52 8.67 9.07
C GLN A 193 20.23 10.00 9.34
N GLU A 194 19.72 10.78 10.29
CA GLU A 194 20.26 12.08 10.65
C GLU A 194 21.62 11.95 11.37
N GLU A 195 21.78 10.92 12.20
CA GLU A 195 23.01 10.69 12.98
C GLU A 195 24.18 10.19 12.14
N ASP A 196 23.91 9.41 11.08
CA ASP A 196 24.91 8.99 10.08
C ASP A 196 24.24 8.99 8.69
N PRO A 197 24.37 10.07 7.90
CA PRO A 197 23.76 10.18 6.57
C PRO A 197 24.22 9.13 5.57
N ARG A 198 25.29 8.39 5.88
CA ARG A 198 25.76 7.26 5.09
C ARG A 198 24.81 6.07 5.19
N TRP A 199 24.02 5.99 6.26
CA TRP A 199 22.94 5.01 6.39
C TRP A 199 21.68 5.54 5.70
N GLY A 200 21.52 5.12 4.45
CA GLY A 200 20.34 5.41 3.63
C GLY A 200 19.37 4.24 3.62
N CYS A 201 18.10 4.51 3.36
CA CYS A 201 17.09 3.52 3.03
C CYS A 201 16.20 3.99 1.88
N SER A 202 15.71 3.05 1.08
CA SER A 202 14.64 3.28 0.11
C SER A 202 13.50 2.32 0.40
N HIS A 203 12.28 2.85 0.46
CA HIS A 203 11.05 2.09 0.59
C HIS A 203 10.27 2.21 -0.71
N ALA A 204 9.87 1.09 -1.30
CA ALA A 204 9.12 1.04 -2.54
C ALA A 204 7.94 0.08 -2.45
N MET A 205 6.86 0.43 -3.15
CA MET A 205 5.70 -0.42 -3.34
C MET A 205 5.30 -0.44 -4.81
N ALA A 206 4.81 -1.58 -5.29
CA ALA A 206 4.20 -1.70 -6.61
C ALA A 206 3.02 -2.66 -6.58
N ALA A 207 2.09 -2.47 -7.52
CA ALA A 207 0.99 -3.38 -7.77
C ALA A 207 1.13 -4.01 -9.16
N GLN A 208 0.99 -5.32 -9.24
CA GLN A 208 0.95 -6.10 -10.47
C GLN A 208 -0.14 -7.16 -10.31
N ASP A 209 -1.12 -7.14 -11.22
CA ASP A 209 -2.34 -7.95 -11.12
C ASP A 209 -2.97 -7.81 -9.73
N SER A 210 -3.36 -8.91 -9.09
CA SER A 210 -3.94 -8.92 -7.74
C SER A 210 -2.91 -8.97 -6.62
N VAL A 211 -1.65 -8.59 -6.88
CA VAL A 211 -0.56 -8.65 -5.90
C VAL A 211 0.05 -7.27 -5.69
N VAL A 212 0.28 -6.92 -4.43
CA VAL A 212 1.15 -5.80 -4.04
C VAL A 212 2.48 -6.35 -3.58
N VAL A 213 3.56 -5.79 -4.12
CA VAL A 213 4.95 -6.02 -3.68
C VAL A 213 5.42 -4.78 -2.95
N GLU A 214 5.99 -4.96 -1.77
CA GLU A 214 6.56 -3.90 -0.94
C GLU A 214 7.97 -4.31 -0.54
N ALA A 215 8.92 -3.39 -0.64
CA ALA A 215 10.29 -3.64 -0.21
C ALA A 215 10.93 -2.42 0.42
N ARG A 216 11.78 -2.67 1.41
CA ARG A 216 12.63 -1.65 2.02
C ARG A 216 14.06 -2.16 2.02
N VAL A 217 14.97 -1.36 1.49
CA VAL A 217 16.40 -1.65 1.46
C VAL A 217 17.13 -0.52 2.15
N CYS A 218 17.97 -0.83 3.13
CA CYS A 218 18.90 0.11 3.75
C CYS A 218 20.33 -0.35 3.50
N LEU A 219 21.20 0.59 3.15
CA LEU A 219 22.61 0.32 2.87
C LEU A 219 23.49 1.43 3.45
N LEU A 220 24.67 1.05 3.91
CA LEU A 220 25.73 1.98 4.26
C LEU A 220 26.52 2.40 3.02
N ASP A 221 26.64 3.71 2.76
CA ASP A 221 27.47 4.32 1.71
C ASP A 221 27.20 3.79 0.28
N LYS A 222 25.97 3.39 -0.01
CA LYS A 222 25.56 2.83 -1.32
C LYS A 222 24.20 3.36 -1.79
N ASP A 223 23.94 3.20 -3.08
CA ASP A 223 22.65 3.50 -3.70
C ASP A 223 21.56 2.49 -3.28
N THR A 224 20.62 2.95 -2.46
CA THR A 224 19.48 2.14 -1.98
C THR A 224 18.32 2.09 -2.96
N ASP A 225 18.19 3.10 -3.84
CA ASP A 225 17.07 3.21 -4.77
C ASP A 225 17.16 2.09 -5.82
N ALA A 226 18.32 1.96 -6.46
CA ALA A 226 18.55 0.90 -7.42
C ALA A 226 18.40 -0.49 -6.79
N ALA A 227 18.84 -0.67 -5.53
CA ALA A 227 18.71 -1.94 -4.84
C ALA A 227 17.25 -2.29 -4.51
N ALA A 228 16.45 -1.32 -4.06
CA ALA A 228 15.02 -1.48 -3.80
C ALA A 228 14.23 -1.74 -5.09
N ASP A 229 14.49 -0.97 -6.16
CA ASP A 229 13.86 -1.16 -7.47
C ASP A 229 14.16 -2.56 -8.04
N ASN A 230 15.42 -3.00 -7.99
CA ASN A 230 15.81 -4.33 -8.46
C ASN A 230 15.18 -5.47 -7.64
N LEU A 231 15.04 -5.29 -6.31
CA LEU A 231 14.33 -6.23 -5.44
C LEU A 231 12.85 -6.33 -5.85
N LEU A 232 12.17 -5.19 -6.05
CA LEU A 232 10.79 -5.17 -6.55
C LEU A 232 10.67 -5.86 -7.91
N ASP A 233 11.51 -5.49 -8.88
CA ASP A 233 11.45 -5.99 -10.24
C ASP A 233 11.60 -7.52 -10.30
N GLN A 234 12.52 -8.08 -9.51
CA GLN A 234 12.72 -9.53 -9.46
C GLN A 234 11.54 -10.28 -8.84
N ILE A 235 10.84 -9.69 -7.88
CA ILE A 235 9.62 -10.29 -7.31
C ILE A 235 8.47 -10.17 -8.30
N ILE A 236 8.28 -9.00 -8.90
CA ILE A 236 7.22 -8.73 -9.89
C ILE A 236 7.34 -9.69 -11.08
N ALA A 237 8.56 -9.94 -11.56
CA ALA A 237 8.83 -10.86 -12.66
C ALA A 237 8.43 -12.33 -12.36
N ARG A 238 8.19 -12.69 -11.10
CA ARG A 238 7.74 -14.02 -10.68
C ARG A 238 6.22 -14.14 -10.54
N ILE A 239 5.51 -13.01 -10.57
CA ILE A 239 4.05 -13.00 -10.46
C ILE A 239 3.47 -13.71 -11.69
N PRO A 240 2.66 -14.77 -11.51
CA PRO A 240 2.00 -15.43 -12.63
C PRO A 240 1.06 -14.47 -13.37
N PRO A 241 0.96 -14.57 -14.71
CA PRO A 241 0.04 -13.78 -15.51
C PRO A 241 -1.44 -14.13 -15.27
#